data_AF-N6XP40-F1
#
_entry.id   AF-N6XP40-F1
#
_cell.length_a   1.000
_cell.length_b   1.000
_cell.length_c   1.000
_cell.angle_alpha   90.00
_cell.angle_beta   90.00
_cell.angle_gamma   90.00
#
_symmetry.space_group_name_H-M   'P 1'
#
loop_
_entity.id
_entity.type
_entity.pdbx_description
1 polymer ?
#
loop_
_entity_poly.entity_id
_entity_poly.type
_entity_poly.pdbx_seq_one_letter_code
_entity_poly.pdbx_strand_id
1 'polypeptide(L)'
;MLRRIGSVGSISEAARGAGISYKAAWQAIETLGNLAGTPLVEKAVGGSGGGGAQLTAAGHRLLRAFDLLTAARHAVLTQLDQEQGSNPPALGLAALGLRTSMRNQLPCVVADVSTAGAAVRVELALSDGTRLASRITQESAQLLDLRKGMAVLALCKATAVKIFEVEAATHANNVLRGRVVRVSGDAGAAEVSLQLSCGLSMVGFAGDDGGLKVGQDCVAQVDDSAVVIALAG
;
A
#
# COMPACT_ATOMS: atom_id res chain seq x y z
N MET A 1 10.15 8.09 12.37
CA MET A 1 10.25 9.57 12.45
C MET A 1 10.16 10.10 13.88
N LEU A 2 9.03 9.94 14.59
CA LEU A 2 8.81 10.54 15.92
C LEU A 2 9.92 10.24 16.95
N ARG A 3 10.41 9.00 17.05
CA ARG A 3 11.54 8.65 17.93
C ARG A 3 12.78 9.51 17.68
N ARG A 4 13.11 9.76 16.40
CA ARG A 4 14.27 10.56 16.01
C ARG A 4 14.08 12.01 16.40
N ILE A 5 12.89 12.59 16.20
CA ILE A 5 12.57 13.94 16.64
C ILE A 5 12.74 14.05 18.16
N GLY A 6 12.20 13.09 18.92
CA GLY A 6 12.37 13.06 20.37
C GLY A 6 13.83 12.99 20.83
N SER A 7 14.71 12.36 20.05
CA SER A 7 16.14 12.27 20.39
C SER A 7 16.96 13.50 20.01
N VAL A 8 16.68 14.13 18.86
CA VAL A 8 17.54 15.22 18.32
C VAL A 8 16.92 16.61 18.48
N GLY A 9 15.64 16.70 18.85
CA GLY A 9 14.96 17.99 19.04
C GLY A 9 14.74 18.80 17.76
N SER A 10 14.90 18.18 16.58
CA SER A 10 14.82 18.86 15.28
C SER A 10 14.22 17.95 14.20
N ILE A 11 13.26 18.48 13.44
CA ILE A 11 12.65 17.76 12.31
C ILE A 11 13.66 17.60 11.16
N SER A 12 14.46 18.63 10.87
CA SER A 12 15.42 18.61 9.77
C SER A 12 16.56 17.63 10.02
N GLU A 13 17.06 17.56 11.26
CA GLU A 13 18.07 16.57 11.65
C GLU A 13 17.49 15.15 11.69
N ALA A 14 16.28 14.99 12.21
CA ALA A 14 15.60 13.70 12.21
C ALA A 14 15.34 13.17 10.80
N ALA A 15 14.99 14.05 9.85
CA ALA A 15 14.82 13.70 8.43
C ALA A 15 16.14 13.22 7.82
N ARG A 16 17.23 13.98 8.00
CA ARG A 16 18.57 13.61 7.52
C ARG A 16 19.03 12.28 8.10
N GLY A 17 18.85 12.08 9.41
CA GLY A 17 19.20 10.82 10.08
C GLY A 17 18.33 9.62 9.68
N ALA A 18 17.15 9.86 9.10
CA ALA A 18 16.29 8.83 8.54
C ALA A 18 16.50 8.59 7.04
N GLY A 19 17.36 9.39 6.37
CA GLY A 19 17.58 9.28 4.93
C GLY A 19 16.39 9.75 4.08
N ILE A 20 15.47 10.55 4.64
CA ILE A 20 14.30 11.06 3.92
C ILE A 20 14.36 12.58 3.76
N SER A 21 13.62 13.10 2.79
CA SER A 21 13.51 14.55 2.62
C SER A 21 12.81 15.20 3.82
N TYR A 22 13.11 16.49 4.06
CA TYR A 22 12.41 17.28 5.06
C TYR A 22 10.89 17.33 4.82
N LYS A 23 10.47 17.37 3.55
CA LYS A 23 9.07 17.33 3.15
C LYS A 23 8.41 15.99 3.52
N ALA A 24 9.07 14.86 3.23
CA ALA A 24 8.59 13.54 3.64
C ALA A 24 8.47 13.42 5.17
N ALA A 25 9.45 13.93 5.90
CA ALA A 25 9.40 13.98 7.36
C ALA A 25 8.19 14.76 7.89
N TRP A 26 7.89 15.93 7.31
CA TRP A 26 6.68 16.69 7.66
C TRP A 26 5.39 15.94 7.34
N GLN A 27 5.27 15.38 6.13
CA GLN A 27 4.10 14.61 5.74
C GLN A 27 3.88 13.39 6.65
N ALA A 28 4.95 12.73 7.13
CA ALA A 28 4.83 11.67 8.11
C ALA A 28 4.28 12.16 9.45
N ILE A 29 4.72 13.33 9.93
CA ILE A 29 4.20 13.93 11.17
C ILE A 29 2.72 14.27 11.01
N GLU A 30 2.33 14.89 9.90
CA GLU A 30 0.94 15.25 9.60
C GLU A 30 0.05 14.00 9.48
N THR A 31 0.52 12.98 8.77
CA THR A 31 -0.21 11.71 8.61
C THR A 31 -0.46 11.05 9.97
N LEU A 32 0.58 10.94 10.79
CA LEU A 32 0.45 10.37 12.14
C LEU A 32 -0.44 11.24 13.04
N GLY A 33 -0.36 12.57 12.93
CA GLY A 33 -1.22 13.49 13.66
C GLY A 33 -2.69 13.33 13.29
N ASN A 34 -3.01 13.21 12.00
CA ASN A 34 -4.36 12.96 11.51
C ASN A 34 -4.89 11.61 12.02
N LEU A 35 -4.07 10.56 11.96
CA LEU A 35 -4.44 9.24 12.46
C LEU A 35 -4.66 9.24 13.99
N ALA A 36 -3.88 10.02 14.73
CA ALA A 36 -4.03 10.18 16.17
C ALA A 36 -5.15 11.16 16.58
N GLY A 37 -5.68 11.94 15.64
CA GLY A 37 -6.65 13.01 15.90
C GLY A 37 -6.07 14.20 16.70
N THR A 38 -4.75 14.31 16.84
CA THR A 38 -4.10 15.35 17.66
C THR A 38 -2.64 15.57 17.23
N PRO A 39 -2.08 16.79 17.41
CA PRO A 39 -0.66 17.03 17.15
C PRO A 39 0.26 16.15 18.00
N LEU A 40 1.24 15.53 17.35
CA LEU A 40 2.22 14.65 17.99
C LEU A 40 3.58 15.33 18.24
N VAL A 41 3.80 16.48 17.59
CA VAL A 41 5.01 17.28 17.66
C VAL A 41 4.59 18.74 17.85
N GLU A 42 5.29 19.45 18.71
CA GLU A 42 5.12 20.89 18.96
C GLU A 42 6.46 21.62 18.84
N LYS A 43 6.40 22.95 18.69
CA LYS A 43 7.60 23.78 18.68
C LYS A 43 8.14 23.88 20.10
N ALA A 44 9.43 23.63 20.26
CA ALA A 44 10.13 23.91 21.51
C ALA A 44 10.24 25.43 21.70
N VAL A 45 9.94 25.92 22.90
CA VAL A 45 10.01 27.35 23.24
C VAL A 45 11.46 27.72 23.60
N GLY A 46 12.14 28.54 22.79
CA GLY A 46 13.37 29.27 23.20
C GLY A 46 14.45 29.53 22.14
N GLY A 47 15.00 30.76 22.16
CA GLY A 47 16.35 31.14 21.70
C GLY A 47 16.52 31.74 20.30
N SER A 48 17.42 32.72 20.16
CA SER A 48 17.72 33.57 18.98
C SER A 48 18.14 32.84 17.67
N GLY A 49 18.15 31.51 17.66
CA GLY A 49 18.54 30.67 16.52
C GLY A 49 17.42 29.87 15.85
N GLY A 50 16.17 30.00 16.31
CA GLY A 50 15.00 29.34 15.69
C GLY A 50 14.57 28.06 16.43
N GLY A 51 13.26 27.94 16.66
CA GLY A 51 12.66 26.94 17.55
C GLY A 51 12.85 25.48 17.10
N GLY A 52 13.26 24.64 18.04
CA GLY A 52 13.33 23.18 17.87
C GLY A 52 11.95 22.52 17.83
N ALA A 53 11.93 21.20 17.77
CA ALA A 53 10.73 20.38 17.77
C ALA A 53 10.77 19.36 18.90
N GLN A 54 9.69 19.28 19.68
CA GLN A 54 9.54 18.31 20.76
C GLN A 54 8.29 17.47 20.57
N LEU A 55 8.32 16.22 21.04
CA LEU A 55 7.12 15.38 21.04
C LEU A 55 6.13 15.87 22.10
N THR A 56 4.86 15.94 21.74
CA THR A 56 3.79 16.21 22.70
C THR A 56 3.62 15.03 23.66
N ALA A 57 2.85 15.21 24.74
CA ALA A 57 2.46 14.10 25.60
C ALA A 57 1.73 12.98 24.81
N ALA A 58 0.93 13.35 23.81
CA ALA A 58 0.29 12.40 22.90
C ALA A 58 1.32 11.64 22.04
N GLY A 59 2.34 12.33 21.53
CA GLY A 59 3.45 11.71 20.78
C GLY A 59 4.19 10.64 21.60
N HIS A 60 4.50 10.92 22.86
CA HIS A 60 5.14 9.94 23.75
C HIS A 60 4.24 8.73 24.03
N ARG A 61 2.95 8.96 24.29
CA ARG A 61 1.98 7.86 24.51
C ARG A 61 1.85 6.98 23.27
N LEU A 62 1.81 7.56 22.07
CA LEU A 62 1.74 6.83 20.82
C LEU A 62 2.97 5.93 20.63
N LEU A 63 4.17 6.45 20.88
CA LEU A 63 5.40 5.67 20.78
C LEU A 63 5.42 4.47 21.74
N ARG A 64 4.95 4.68 22.98
CA ARG A 64 4.81 3.60 23.97
C ARG A 64 3.80 2.55 23.52
N ALA A 65 2.64 2.97 23.03
CA ALA A 65 1.61 2.05 22.53
C ALA A 65 2.12 1.23 21.34
N PHE A 66 2.85 1.86 20.42
CA PHE A 66 3.47 1.20 19.28
C PHE A 66 4.47 0.12 19.70
N ASP A 67 5.31 0.38 20.71
CA ASP A 67 6.26 -0.62 21.22
C ASP A 67 5.55 -1.86 21.78
N LEU A 68 4.48 -1.65 22.55
CA LEU A 68 3.68 -2.74 23.11
C LEU A 68 3.00 -3.57 22.03
N LEU A 69 2.39 -2.92 21.03
CA LEU A 69 1.74 -3.60 19.92
C LEU A 69 2.74 -4.39 19.06
N THR A 70 3.91 -3.81 18.80
CA THR A 70 4.97 -4.47 18.02
C THR A 70 5.49 -5.70 18.72
N ALA A 71 5.74 -5.62 20.04
CA ALA A 71 6.18 -6.74 20.85
C ALA A 71 5.13 -7.86 20.89
N ALA A 72 3.86 -7.51 21.12
CA ALA A 72 2.76 -8.48 21.12
C ALA A 72 2.62 -9.18 19.76
N ARG A 73 2.64 -8.42 18.66
CA ARG A 73 2.58 -8.99 17.32
C ARG A 73 3.74 -9.94 17.04
N HIS A 74 4.97 -9.55 17.37
CA HIS A 74 6.14 -10.38 17.17
C HIS A 74 6.04 -11.71 17.93
N ALA A 75 5.54 -11.68 19.16
CA ALA A 75 5.31 -12.88 19.96
C ALA A 75 4.31 -13.84 19.28
N VAL A 76 3.19 -13.31 18.76
CA VAL A 76 2.19 -14.14 18.05
C VAL A 76 2.77 -14.74 16.77
N LEU A 77 3.47 -13.95 15.95
CA LEU A 77 4.09 -14.45 14.71
C LEU A 77 5.10 -15.57 15.01
N THR A 78 5.92 -15.41 16.06
CA THR A 78 6.89 -16.42 16.48
C THR A 78 6.21 -17.72 16.92
N GLN A 79 5.06 -17.63 17.61
CA GLN A 79 4.30 -18.81 18.02
C GLN A 79 3.75 -19.56 16.80
N LEU A 80 3.19 -18.84 15.82
CA LEU A 80 2.67 -19.44 14.60
C LEU A 80 3.78 -20.12 13.80
N ASP A 81 4.95 -19.49 13.65
CA ASP A 81 6.11 -20.08 12.96
C ASP A 81 6.59 -21.40 13.58
N GLN A 82 6.32 -21.61 14.88
CA GLN A 82 6.69 -22.83 15.61
C GLN A 82 5.66 -23.96 15.47
N GLU A 83 4.41 -23.67 15.07
CA GLU A 83 3.39 -24.69 14.85
C GLU A 83 3.69 -25.50 13.57
N GLN A 84 3.73 -26.83 13.68
CA GLN A 84 4.00 -27.72 12.54
C GLN A 84 2.83 -27.71 11.55
N GLY A 85 2.99 -27.00 10.42
CA GLY A 85 2.01 -26.92 9.33
C GLY A 85 2.47 -25.98 8.22
N SER A 86 1.75 -25.96 7.09
CA SER A 86 1.96 -24.93 6.06
C SER A 86 1.33 -23.62 6.51
N ASN A 87 2.12 -22.77 7.18
CA ASN A 87 1.64 -21.46 7.57
C ASN A 87 1.35 -20.58 6.34
N PRO A 88 0.30 -19.75 6.37
CA PRO A 88 0.09 -18.76 5.33
C PRO A 88 1.32 -17.85 5.22
N PRO A 89 1.66 -17.36 4.02
CA PRO A 89 2.83 -16.51 3.83
C PRO A 89 2.78 -15.31 4.78
N ALA A 90 3.92 -14.91 5.34
CA ALA A 90 4.03 -13.86 6.35
C ALA A 90 3.31 -12.55 5.95
N LEU A 91 3.36 -12.19 4.66
CA LEU A 91 2.62 -11.05 4.12
C LEU A 91 1.10 -11.19 4.27
N GLY A 92 0.55 -12.38 4.01
CA GLY A 92 -0.88 -12.66 4.17
C GLY A 92 -1.33 -12.59 5.63
N LEU A 93 -0.49 -13.07 6.55
CA LEU A 93 -0.76 -12.99 7.99
C LEU A 93 -0.70 -11.54 8.49
N ALA A 94 0.30 -10.78 8.08
CA ALA A 94 0.41 -9.36 8.40
C ALA A 94 -0.69 -8.52 7.73
N ALA A 95 -1.25 -8.97 6.60
CA ALA A 95 -2.39 -8.33 5.94
C ALA A 95 -3.73 -8.50 6.69
N LEU A 96 -3.87 -9.46 7.61
CA LEU A 96 -5.13 -9.70 8.33
C LEU A 96 -5.63 -8.49 9.12
N GLY A 97 -4.72 -7.61 9.55
CA GLY A 97 -5.07 -6.37 10.24
C GLY A 97 -5.61 -5.27 9.32
N LEU A 98 -5.52 -5.43 8.00
CA LEU A 98 -5.87 -4.39 7.04
C LEU A 98 -7.38 -4.41 6.73
N ARG A 99 -8.08 -3.36 7.15
CA ARG A 99 -9.50 -3.14 6.80
C ARG A 99 -9.62 -1.93 5.88
N THR A 100 -10.03 -2.16 4.63
CA THR A 100 -10.23 -1.08 3.65
C THR A 100 -11.42 -1.40 2.74
N SER A 101 -11.92 -0.38 2.03
CA SER A 101 -12.89 -0.57 0.93
C SER A 101 -12.22 -0.97 -0.40
N MET A 102 -10.89 -1.03 -0.47
CA MET A 102 -10.17 -1.52 -1.64
C MET A 102 -10.31 -3.04 -1.67
N ARG A 103 -11.24 -3.50 -2.51
CA ARG A 103 -11.62 -4.92 -2.64
C ARG A 103 -10.55 -5.77 -3.29
N ASN A 104 -9.69 -5.16 -4.09
CA ASN A 104 -8.57 -5.83 -4.72
C ASN A 104 -7.34 -5.60 -3.85
N GLN A 105 -6.82 -6.68 -3.25
CA GLN A 105 -5.63 -6.66 -2.42
C GLN A 105 -4.74 -7.82 -2.86
N LEU A 106 -3.70 -7.52 -3.62
CA LEU A 106 -2.88 -8.51 -4.30
C LEU A 106 -1.48 -8.56 -3.67
N PRO A 107 -1.11 -9.69 -3.05
CA PRO A 107 0.29 -9.98 -2.70
C PRO A 107 1.20 -9.88 -3.91
N CYS A 108 2.28 -9.11 -3.78
CA CYS A 108 3.26 -8.93 -4.85
C CYS A 108 4.64 -8.59 -4.28
N VAL A 109 5.64 -8.56 -5.16
CA VAL A 109 6.99 -8.10 -4.83
C VAL A 109 7.35 -6.87 -5.65
N VAL A 110 8.06 -5.92 -5.05
CA VAL A 110 8.62 -4.78 -5.77
C VAL A 110 9.71 -5.30 -6.69
N ALA A 111 9.51 -5.13 -7.99
CA ALA A 111 10.45 -5.58 -8.99
C ALA A 111 11.39 -4.48 -9.48
N ASP A 112 10.91 -3.24 -9.51
CA ASP A 112 11.73 -2.06 -9.79
C ASP A 112 11.13 -0.80 -9.17
N VAL A 113 11.98 0.20 -8.91
CA VAL A 113 11.58 1.53 -8.44
C VAL A 113 12.33 2.56 -9.27
N SER A 114 11.62 3.27 -10.14
CA SER A 114 12.20 4.27 -11.03
C SER A 114 11.55 5.63 -10.84
N THR A 115 12.34 6.69 -10.97
CA THR A 115 11.85 8.07 -10.87
C THR A 115 11.43 8.55 -12.25
N ALA A 116 10.22 9.07 -12.37
CA ALA A 116 9.63 9.62 -13.58
C ALA A 116 9.18 11.07 -13.33
N GLY A 117 10.10 12.01 -13.47
CA GLY A 117 9.86 13.43 -13.16
C GLY A 117 9.56 13.63 -11.67
N ALA A 118 8.40 14.21 -11.35
CA ALA A 118 7.96 14.43 -9.97
C ALA A 118 7.29 13.20 -9.30
N ALA A 119 7.10 12.12 -10.06
CA ALA A 119 6.49 10.89 -9.57
C ALA A 119 7.52 9.74 -9.54
N VAL A 120 7.21 8.72 -8.75
CA VAL A 120 7.95 7.46 -8.73
C VAL A 120 7.04 6.38 -9.31
N ARG A 121 7.54 5.67 -10.31
CA ARG A 121 6.91 4.47 -10.84
C ARG A 121 7.50 3.27 -10.12
N VAL A 122 6.64 2.51 -9.46
CA VAL A 122 7.01 1.26 -8.79
C VAL A 122 6.44 0.12 -9.61
N GLU A 123 7.31 -0.73 -10.13
CA GLU A 123 6.91 -1.96 -10.79
C GLU A 123 6.82 -3.08 -9.77
N LEU A 124 5.74 -3.83 -9.85
CA LEU A 124 5.34 -4.90 -8.96
C LEU A 124 5.19 -6.18 -9.78
N ALA A 125 5.55 -7.31 -9.20
CA ALA A 125 5.38 -8.63 -9.81
C ALA A 125 4.50 -9.52 -8.93
N LEU A 126 3.48 -10.12 -9.54
CA LEU A 126 2.71 -11.20 -8.94
C LEU A 126 3.51 -12.51 -8.96
N SER A 127 2.99 -13.54 -8.29
CA SER A 127 3.64 -14.86 -8.17
C SER A 127 3.90 -15.57 -9.49
N ASP A 128 3.10 -15.30 -10.52
CA ASP A 128 3.25 -15.84 -11.88
C ASP A 128 4.12 -14.95 -12.79
N GLY A 129 4.71 -13.89 -12.25
CA GLY A 129 5.51 -12.93 -13.00
C GLY A 129 4.72 -11.81 -13.69
N THR A 130 3.37 -11.83 -13.63
CA THR A 130 2.52 -10.76 -14.15
C THR A 130 2.93 -9.41 -13.52
N ARG A 131 3.08 -8.38 -14.36
CA ARG A 131 3.53 -7.05 -13.94
C ARG A 131 2.36 -6.12 -13.66
N LEU A 132 2.50 -5.34 -12.60
CA LEU A 132 1.63 -4.23 -12.25
C LEU A 132 2.53 -3.03 -11.94
N ALA A 133 2.08 -1.83 -12.22
CA ALA A 133 2.74 -0.60 -11.86
C ALA A 133 1.85 0.26 -10.98
N SER A 134 2.48 0.92 -10.03
CA SER A 134 1.88 1.98 -9.22
C SER A 134 2.66 3.27 -9.42
N ARG A 135 1.97 4.39 -9.56
CA ARG A 135 2.57 5.71 -9.62
C ARG A 135 2.30 6.46 -8.32
N ILE A 136 3.35 6.71 -7.56
CA ILE A 136 3.29 7.35 -6.24
C ILE A 136 4.17 8.60 -6.18
N THR A 137 4.01 9.38 -5.12
CA THR A 137 4.89 10.52 -4.87
C THR A 137 6.28 10.06 -4.40
N GLN A 138 7.28 10.92 -4.57
CA GLN A 138 8.63 10.65 -4.08
C GLN A 138 8.64 10.48 -2.55
N GLU A 139 7.83 11.25 -1.84
CA GLU A 139 7.73 11.17 -0.39
C GLU A 139 7.11 9.85 0.06
N SER A 140 6.08 9.35 -0.61
CA SER A 140 5.51 8.03 -0.31
C SER A 140 6.54 6.92 -0.51
N ALA A 141 7.32 6.98 -1.60
CA ALA A 141 8.40 6.01 -1.85
C ALA A 141 9.47 6.06 -0.74
N GLN A 142 9.87 7.28 -0.31
CA GLN A 142 10.83 7.49 0.78
C GLN A 142 10.30 7.01 2.13
N LEU A 143 9.03 7.28 2.46
CA LEU A 143 8.42 6.91 3.74
C LEU A 143 8.19 5.42 3.87
N LEU A 144 7.84 4.76 2.76
CA LEU A 144 7.72 3.30 2.69
C LEU A 144 9.08 2.60 2.51
N ASP A 145 10.17 3.36 2.28
CA ASP A 145 11.51 2.86 1.98
C ASP A 145 11.48 1.75 0.91
N LEU A 146 10.73 1.98 -0.18
CA LEU A 146 10.49 0.96 -1.20
C LEU A 146 11.77 0.60 -1.95
N ARG A 147 12.05 -0.70 -2.02
CA ARG A 147 13.23 -1.29 -2.65
C ARG A 147 12.84 -2.54 -3.40
N LYS A 148 13.59 -2.83 -4.47
CA LYS A 148 13.48 -4.09 -5.20
C LYS A 148 13.61 -5.30 -4.26
N GLY A 149 12.73 -6.28 -4.43
CA GLY A 149 12.64 -7.50 -3.64
C GLY A 149 11.71 -7.41 -2.43
N MET A 150 11.21 -6.22 -2.06
CA MET A 150 10.29 -6.08 -0.93
C MET A 150 8.93 -6.72 -1.24
N ALA A 151 8.42 -7.53 -0.32
CA ALA A 151 7.05 -8.03 -0.37
C ALA A 151 6.07 -6.92 0.05
N VAL A 152 5.05 -6.67 -0.78
CA VAL A 152 4.07 -5.60 -0.59
C VAL A 152 2.67 -6.04 -1.04
N LEU A 153 1.65 -5.30 -0.66
CA LEU A 153 0.30 -5.45 -1.18
C LEU A 153 0.01 -4.34 -2.19
N ALA A 154 -0.45 -4.73 -3.38
CA ALA A 154 -1.07 -3.81 -4.31
C ALA A 154 -2.57 -3.75 -4.03
N LEU A 155 -3.08 -2.55 -3.73
CA LEU A 155 -4.46 -2.31 -3.36
C LEU A 155 -5.13 -1.43 -4.42
N CYS A 156 -6.34 -1.78 -4.85
CA CYS A 156 -7.16 -0.87 -5.65
C CYS A 156 -8.65 -1.07 -5.39
N LYS A 157 -9.45 -0.04 -5.68
CA LYS A 157 -10.91 -0.14 -5.60
C LYS A 157 -11.44 -0.98 -6.76
N ALA A 158 -12.51 -1.76 -6.52
CA ALA A 158 -13.21 -2.45 -7.60
C ALA A 158 -13.69 -1.49 -8.69
N THR A 159 -14.16 -0.30 -8.29
CA THR A 159 -14.64 0.74 -9.23
C THR A 159 -13.55 1.35 -10.13
N ALA A 160 -12.27 1.15 -9.79
CA ALA A 160 -11.15 1.57 -10.63
C ALA A 160 -10.70 0.48 -11.62
N VAL A 161 -11.24 -0.73 -11.51
CA VAL A 161 -10.92 -1.86 -12.39
C VAL A 161 -12.01 -1.98 -13.45
N LYS A 162 -11.59 -1.91 -14.71
CA LYS A 162 -12.44 -2.15 -15.88
C LYS A 162 -12.12 -3.49 -16.49
N ILE A 163 -13.16 -4.26 -16.82
CA ILE A 163 -13.01 -5.62 -17.34
C ILE A 163 -13.51 -5.65 -18.77
N PHE A 164 -12.65 -6.11 -19.67
CA PHE A 164 -12.91 -6.18 -21.11
C PHE A 164 -12.65 -7.60 -21.61
N GLU A 165 -13.23 -7.91 -22.77
CA GLU A 165 -12.81 -9.07 -23.54
C GLU A 165 -11.33 -8.94 -23.96
N VAL A 166 -10.64 -10.07 -24.15
CA VAL A 166 -9.19 -10.09 -24.40
C VAL A 166 -8.78 -9.26 -25.62
N GLU A 167 -9.63 -9.21 -26.65
CA GLU A 167 -9.35 -8.50 -27.92
C GLU A 167 -9.59 -6.98 -27.83
N ALA A 168 -10.43 -6.53 -26.90
CA ALA A 168 -10.79 -5.12 -26.71
C ALA A 168 -9.80 -4.35 -25.81
N ALA A 169 -8.78 -5.02 -25.28
CA ALA A 169 -7.81 -4.46 -24.36
C ALA A 169 -7.00 -3.32 -25.02
N THR A 170 -7.33 -2.06 -24.71
CA THR A 170 -6.56 -0.89 -25.18
C THR A 170 -5.67 -0.32 -24.07
N HIS A 171 -4.47 0.15 -24.45
CA HIS A 171 -3.50 1.08 -23.81
C HIS A 171 -3.44 1.29 -22.28
N ALA A 172 -3.96 0.41 -21.43
CA ALA A 172 -3.87 0.54 -19.99
C ALA A 172 -2.49 0.11 -19.46
N ASN A 173 -1.98 0.85 -18.47
CA ASN A 173 -0.68 0.60 -17.85
C ASN A 173 -0.61 -0.74 -17.12
N ASN A 174 -1.75 -1.24 -16.64
CA ASN A 174 -1.87 -2.52 -15.95
C ASN A 174 -2.94 -3.36 -16.62
N VAL A 175 -2.56 -4.53 -17.11
CA VAL A 175 -3.46 -5.49 -17.76
C VAL A 175 -3.24 -6.86 -17.14
N LEU A 176 -4.26 -7.37 -16.45
CA LEU A 176 -4.22 -8.67 -15.79
C LEU A 176 -5.20 -9.62 -16.46
N ARG A 177 -4.68 -10.73 -16.98
CA ARG A 177 -5.50 -11.76 -17.63
C ARG A 177 -6.17 -12.66 -16.60
N GLY A 178 -7.43 -12.96 -16.83
CA GLY A 178 -8.19 -13.88 -15.99
C GLY A 178 -9.44 -14.40 -16.68
N ARG A 179 -10.16 -15.26 -15.96
CA ARG A 179 -11.43 -15.84 -16.39
C ARG A 179 -12.55 -15.35 -15.50
N VAL A 180 -13.69 -15.02 -16.09
CA VAL A 180 -14.88 -14.61 -15.35
C VAL A 180 -15.41 -15.78 -14.52
N VAL A 181 -15.47 -15.60 -13.20
CA VAL A 181 -16.04 -16.60 -12.28
C VAL A 181 -17.44 -16.20 -11.81
N ARG A 182 -17.76 -14.91 -11.79
CA ARG A 182 -19.05 -14.40 -11.36
C ARG A 182 -19.36 -13.05 -12.00
N VAL A 183 -20.62 -12.85 -12.33
CA VAL A 183 -21.19 -11.57 -12.77
C VAL A 183 -22.40 -11.29 -11.90
N SER A 184 -22.50 -10.08 -11.35
CA SER A 184 -23.63 -9.64 -10.55
C SER A 184 -24.01 -8.19 -10.83
N GLY A 185 -25.31 -7.92 -10.93
CA GLY A 185 -25.84 -6.60 -11.28
C GLY A 185 -26.50 -6.59 -12.67
N ASP A 186 -27.07 -5.45 -13.03
CA ASP A 186 -27.79 -5.26 -14.29
C ASP A 186 -26.83 -4.86 -15.43
N ALA A 187 -27.31 -4.98 -16.68
CA ALA A 187 -26.55 -4.62 -17.87
C ALA A 187 -26.08 -3.14 -17.80
N GLY A 188 -24.76 -2.93 -17.89
CA GLY A 188 -24.11 -1.60 -17.83
C GLY A 188 -23.43 -1.25 -16.49
N ALA A 189 -23.79 -1.92 -15.39
CA ALA A 189 -23.16 -1.72 -14.07
C ALA A 189 -22.78 -3.04 -13.39
N ALA A 190 -22.63 -4.10 -14.17
CA ALA A 190 -22.32 -5.42 -13.65
C ALA A 190 -20.94 -5.45 -12.97
N GLU A 191 -20.93 -5.81 -11.70
CA GLU A 191 -19.74 -6.18 -10.96
C GLU A 191 -19.31 -7.58 -11.41
N VAL A 192 -18.04 -7.72 -11.77
CA VAL A 192 -17.47 -8.93 -12.33
C VAL A 192 -16.30 -9.36 -11.47
N SER A 193 -16.33 -10.63 -11.05
CA SER A 193 -15.20 -11.28 -10.39
C SER A 193 -14.44 -12.14 -11.38
N LEU A 194 -13.13 -11.97 -11.42
CA LEU A 194 -12.19 -12.75 -12.20
C LEU A 194 -11.36 -13.65 -11.30
N GLN A 195 -11.07 -14.86 -11.78
CA GLN A 195 -9.90 -15.62 -11.35
C GLN A 195 -8.74 -15.25 -12.27
N LEU A 196 -7.72 -14.61 -11.72
CA LEU A 196 -6.51 -14.26 -12.44
C LEU A 196 -5.66 -15.49 -12.74
N SER A 197 -4.78 -15.37 -13.73
CA SER A 197 -3.87 -16.44 -14.14
C SER A 197 -2.95 -16.91 -13.01
N CYS A 198 -2.59 -16.01 -12.07
CA CYS A 198 -1.82 -16.32 -10.86
C CYS A 198 -2.62 -17.04 -9.76
N GLY A 199 -3.91 -17.35 -9.99
CA GLY A 199 -4.80 -18.00 -9.04
C GLY A 199 -5.49 -17.07 -8.04
N LEU A 200 -5.11 -15.79 -7.98
CA LEU A 200 -5.77 -14.78 -7.14
C LEU A 200 -7.10 -14.33 -7.75
N SER A 201 -7.98 -13.75 -6.93
CA SER A 201 -9.23 -13.15 -7.39
C SER A 201 -9.08 -11.64 -7.56
N MET A 202 -9.72 -11.09 -8.59
CA MET A 202 -9.89 -9.64 -8.78
C MET A 202 -11.35 -9.32 -9.06
N VAL A 203 -11.81 -8.17 -8.57
CA VAL A 203 -13.16 -7.65 -8.79
C VAL A 203 -13.07 -6.31 -9.51
N GLY A 204 -13.93 -6.14 -10.51
CA GLY A 204 -14.07 -4.90 -11.26
C GLY A 204 -15.47 -4.76 -11.83
N PHE A 205 -15.62 -3.84 -12.77
CA PHE A 205 -16.87 -3.62 -13.48
C PHE A 205 -16.66 -3.84 -14.97
N ALA A 206 -17.68 -4.35 -15.66
CA ALA A 206 -17.65 -4.44 -17.12
C ALA A 206 -17.30 -3.07 -17.74
N GLY A 207 -16.37 -3.09 -18.69
CA GLY A 207 -15.90 -1.89 -19.40
C GLY A 207 -16.82 -1.46 -20.53
N ASP A 208 -17.53 -2.42 -21.12
CA ASP A 208 -18.40 -2.24 -22.27
C ASP A 208 -19.84 -2.64 -21.94
N ASP A 209 -20.81 -2.19 -22.74
CA ASP A 209 -22.21 -2.61 -22.65
C ASP A 209 -22.43 -4.09 -23.06
N GLY A 210 -21.38 -4.73 -23.61
CA GLY A 210 -21.34 -6.15 -23.89
C GLY A 210 -21.36 -6.97 -22.60
N GLY A 211 -22.43 -7.72 -22.38
CA GLY A 211 -22.57 -8.56 -21.19
C GLY A 211 -21.55 -9.69 -21.14
N LEU A 212 -20.53 -9.54 -20.31
CA LEU A 212 -19.54 -10.58 -20.02
C LEU A 212 -20.22 -11.82 -19.41
N LYS A 213 -19.76 -13.02 -19.80
CA LYS A 213 -20.33 -14.30 -19.35
C LYS A 213 -19.36 -15.05 -18.46
N VAL A 214 -19.91 -15.82 -17.51
CA VAL A 214 -19.12 -16.73 -16.68
C VAL A 214 -18.39 -17.75 -17.56
N GLY A 215 -17.12 -18.00 -17.26
CA GLY A 215 -16.24 -18.88 -18.01
C GLY A 215 -15.49 -18.19 -19.16
N GLN A 216 -15.83 -16.95 -19.50
CA GLN A 216 -15.17 -16.18 -20.54
C GLN A 216 -13.78 -15.71 -20.10
N ASP A 217 -12.81 -15.78 -21.01
CA ASP A 217 -11.49 -15.20 -20.79
C ASP A 217 -11.54 -13.70 -21.05
N CYS A 218 -10.96 -12.92 -20.14
CA CYS A 218 -11.05 -11.46 -20.10
C CYS A 218 -9.74 -10.85 -19.60
N VAL A 219 -9.67 -9.52 -19.69
CA VAL A 219 -8.62 -8.72 -19.04
C VAL A 219 -9.22 -7.74 -18.05
N ALA A 220 -8.57 -7.61 -16.90
CA ALA A 220 -8.78 -6.49 -16.00
C ALA A 220 -7.75 -5.40 -16.28
N GLN A 221 -8.23 -4.17 -16.40
CA GLN A 221 -7.44 -2.98 -16.61
C GLN A 221 -7.58 -2.03 -15.42
N VAL A 222 -6.47 -1.45 -14.99
CA VAL A 222 -6.44 -0.44 -13.92
C VAL A 222 -5.35 0.58 -14.20
N ASP A 223 -5.63 1.86 -13.98
CA ASP A 223 -4.60 2.88 -14.11
C ASP A 223 -3.53 2.75 -13.00
N ASP A 224 -2.27 3.08 -13.29
CA ASP A 224 -1.19 2.97 -12.30
C ASP A 224 -1.33 3.98 -11.14
N SER A 225 -2.05 5.09 -11.34
CA SER A 225 -2.40 6.03 -10.26
C SER A 225 -3.50 5.51 -9.33
N ALA A 226 -4.28 4.50 -9.78
CA ALA A 226 -5.34 3.89 -8.99
C ALA A 226 -4.84 2.68 -8.14
N VAL A 227 -3.58 2.30 -8.31
CA VAL A 227 -2.92 1.24 -7.53
C VAL A 227 -2.16 1.88 -6.35
N VAL A 228 -2.55 1.51 -5.14
CA VAL A 228 -1.91 1.91 -3.89
C VAL A 228 -1.00 0.79 -3.40
N ILE A 229 0.16 1.14 -2.84
CA ILE A 229 1.08 0.17 -2.22
C ILE A 229 0.92 0.23 -0.70
N ALA A 230 0.77 -0.93 -0.08
CA ALA A 230 0.85 -1.09 1.36
C ALA A 230 1.94 -2.10 1.74
N LEU A 231 2.64 -1.83 2.82
CA LEU A 231 3.50 -2.82 3.47
C LEU A 231 2.63 -3.63 4.42
N ALA A 232 2.79 -4.95 4.44
CA ALA A 232 2.24 -5.71 5.56
C ALA A 232 3.19 -5.46 6.74
N GLY A 233 2.63 -4.90 7.81
CA GLY A 233 3.42 -4.27 8.87
C GLY A 233 4.37 -5.21 9.57
#